data_AF-A0A150X959-F1
#
_entry.id   AF-A0A150X959-F1
#
_cell.length_a   1.000
_cell.length_b   1.000
_cell.length_c   1.000
_cell.angle_alpha   90.00
_cell.angle_beta   90.00
_cell.angle_gamma   90.00
#
_symmetry.space_group_name_H-M   'P 1'
#
loop_
_entity.id
_entity.type
_entity.pdbx_description
1 polymer ?
#
loop_
_entity_poly.entity_id
_entity_poly.type
_entity_poly.pdbx_seq_one_letter_code
_entity_poly.pdbx_strand_id
1 'polypeptide(L)'
;MNSSITISKLKSQKLTAGFLTTAMALFLLALFLFSLTIGAVELSVSEISSILLDRLGFTNQNFTAVQSVVLMDIRLPRLIFTILIGTALGVSGAALQGIFRNPLVEPGIIGVSSGAALGAFVVILGLTSFIGEIPDSLKVWLLPPFAFLGGVLATFMTLRLGNYQGKVRVTILILAGVAISTLANAIIGLGIYYADDQQLRTFTFWTLGDLSAGTWQKIGIITIPIIASTLILTRMAKSLNAIALGESEAFHSGVNVEKVKRTIVFLSALCVGVAVSFSGIIGFVGLVIPHIIRMAFSSDHRIVIPLSALGGAALLILADLFARTVVAPSELPIGVVTAALGTPFFIYLLTVAKRKNLI
;
A
#
# COMPACT_ATOMS: atom_id res chain seq x y z
N MET A 1 26.52 32.50 -20.48
CA MET A 1 25.75 31.56 -21.35
C MET A 1 25.33 30.25 -20.68
N ASN A 2 25.92 29.79 -19.55
CA ASN A 2 25.52 28.51 -18.91
C ASN A 2 24.29 28.59 -17.96
N SER A 3 23.88 29.78 -17.52
CA SER A 3 22.72 29.93 -16.62
C SER A 3 21.37 29.77 -17.33
N SER A 4 21.24 30.23 -18.57
CA SER A 4 20.01 30.13 -19.37
C SER A 4 19.67 28.69 -19.79
N ILE A 5 20.69 27.87 -20.10
CA ILE A 5 20.53 26.45 -20.48
C ILE A 5 20.13 25.59 -19.27
N THR A 6 20.61 25.94 -18.07
CA THR A 6 20.28 25.22 -16.83
C THR A 6 18.84 25.53 -16.40
N ILE A 7 18.40 26.77 -16.54
CA ILE A 7 17.02 27.18 -16.25
C ILE A 7 16.02 26.55 -17.23
N SER A 8 16.36 26.39 -18.51
CA SER A 8 15.47 25.74 -19.50
C SER A 8 15.27 24.25 -19.23
N LYS A 9 16.33 23.52 -18.84
CA LYS A 9 16.23 22.10 -18.44
C LYS A 9 15.39 21.90 -17.17
N LEU A 10 15.52 22.78 -16.18
CA LEU A 10 14.71 22.73 -14.95
C LEU A 10 13.23 23.06 -15.22
N LYS A 11 12.94 23.97 -16.15
CA LYS A 11 11.57 24.31 -16.57
C LYS A 11 10.93 23.17 -17.38
N SER A 12 11.71 22.54 -18.28
CA SER A 12 11.33 21.34 -19.03
C SER A 12 11.00 20.16 -18.10
N GLN A 13 11.85 19.84 -17.12
CA GLN A 13 11.58 18.75 -16.17
C GLN A 13 10.32 18.98 -15.32
N LYS A 14 10.05 20.23 -14.91
CA LYS A 14 8.81 20.57 -14.18
C LYS A 14 7.55 20.44 -15.04
N LEU A 15 7.62 20.84 -16.31
CA LEU A 15 6.52 20.68 -17.26
C LEU A 15 6.24 19.19 -17.54
N THR A 16 7.29 18.37 -17.67
CA THR A 16 7.16 16.92 -17.83
C THR A 16 6.56 16.25 -16.58
N ALA A 17 6.97 16.66 -15.38
CA ALA A 17 6.43 16.12 -14.13
C ALA A 17 4.93 16.41 -13.95
N GLY A 18 4.51 17.65 -14.21
CA GLY A 18 3.10 18.05 -14.14
C GLY A 18 2.25 17.27 -15.15
N PHE A 19 2.69 17.23 -16.41
CA PHE A 19 2.02 16.49 -17.47
C PHE A 19 1.86 15.00 -17.15
N LEU A 20 2.93 14.32 -16.70
CA LEU A 20 2.88 12.90 -16.33
C LEU A 20 1.92 12.63 -15.17
N THR A 21 1.92 13.51 -14.15
CA THR A 21 1.02 13.36 -13.00
C THR A 21 -0.43 13.54 -13.44
N THR A 22 -0.73 14.54 -14.27
CA THR A 22 -2.07 14.74 -14.82
C THR A 22 -2.51 13.58 -15.70
N ALA A 23 -1.64 13.07 -16.59
CA ALA A 23 -1.94 11.93 -17.44
C ALA A 23 -2.25 10.67 -16.61
N MET A 24 -1.45 10.39 -15.57
CA MET A 24 -1.69 9.25 -14.68
C MET A 24 -2.97 9.43 -13.85
N ALA A 25 -3.29 10.65 -13.42
CA ALA A 25 -4.54 10.95 -12.72
C ALA A 25 -5.77 10.75 -13.62
N LEU A 26 -5.70 11.16 -14.88
CA LEU A 26 -6.75 10.91 -15.88
C LEU A 26 -6.90 9.42 -16.19
N PHE A 27 -5.78 8.69 -16.29
CA PHE A 27 -5.80 7.23 -16.46
C PHE A 27 -6.46 6.55 -15.26
N LEU A 28 -6.11 6.94 -14.03
CA LEU A 28 -6.73 6.43 -12.82
C LEU A 28 -8.24 6.73 -12.79
N LEU A 29 -8.64 7.94 -13.18
CA LEU A 29 -10.05 8.33 -13.26
C LEU A 29 -10.80 7.47 -14.28
N ALA A 30 -10.21 7.24 -15.47
CA ALA A 30 -10.80 6.37 -16.47
C ALA A 30 -10.95 4.92 -15.96
N LEU A 31 -9.93 4.38 -15.28
CA LEU A 31 -9.99 3.05 -14.66
C LEU A 31 -11.05 2.97 -13.56
N PHE A 32 -11.18 4.03 -12.75
CA PHE A 32 -12.21 4.10 -11.71
C PHE A 32 -13.61 4.04 -12.32
N LEU A 33 -13.88 4.87 -13.34
CA LEU A 33 -15.16 4.88 -14.05
C LEU A 33 -15.43 3.53 -14.73
N PHE A 34 -14.43 2.95 -15.39
CA PHE A 34 -14.55 1.64 -16.01
C PHE A 34 -14.86 0.54 -14.99
N SER A 35 -14.16 0.52 -13.85
CA SER A 35 -14.39 -0.48 -12.82
C SER A 35 -15.76 -0.36 -12.13
N LEU A 36 -16.44 0.81 -12.19
CA LEU A 36 -17.80 0.95 -11.68
C LEU A 36 -18.83 0.18 -12.53
N THR A 37 -18.56 0.03 -13.82
CA THR A 37 -19.47 -0.66 -14.76
C THR A 37 -19.43 -2.18 -14.62
N ILE A 38 -18.27 -2.73 -14.22
CA ILE A 38 -18.06 -4.18 -14.16
C ILE A 38 -18.29 -4.73 -12.75
N GLY A 39 -19.09 -5.78 -12.66
CA GLY A 39 -19.27 -6.61 -11.47
C GLY A 39 -20.48 -7.53 -11.61
N ALA A 40 -20.83 -8.25 -10.54
CA ALA A 40 -21.91 -9.25 -10.56
C ALA A 40 -23.29 -8.71 -10.97
N VAL A 41 -23.54 -7.41 -10.73
CA VAL A 41 -24.74 -6.69 -11.19
C VAL A 41 -24.33 -5.75 -12.31
N GLU A 42 -24.75 -5.99 -13.55
CA GLU A 42 -24.39 -5.08 -14.64
C GLU A 42 -24.98 -3.67 -14.38
N LEU A 43 -24.12 -2.65 -14.49
CA LEU A 43 -24.51 -1.25 -14.36
C LEU A 43 -24.01 -0.50 -15.59
N SER A 44 -24.96 -0.02 -16.39
CA SER A 44 -24.68 0.86 -17.52
C SER A 44 -24.20 2.23 -17.04
N VAL A 45 -23.47 2.94 -17.90
CA VAL A 45 -23.00 4.31 -17.60
C VAL A 45 -24.17 5.26 -17.33
N SER A 46 -25.29 5.08 -18.04
CA SER A 46 -26.54 5.83 -17.79
C SER A 46 -27.08 5.59 -16.38
N GLU A 47 -27.15 4.34 -15.94
CA GLU A 47 -27.65 3.99 -14.59
C GLU A 47 -26.75 4.59 -13.50
N ILE A 48 -25.42 4.45 -13.64
CA ILE A 48 -24.45 5.03 -12.70
C ILE A 48 -24.65 6.55 -12.60
N SER A 49 -24.75 7.23 -13.74
CA SER A 49 -24.94 8.68 -13.75
C SER A 49 -26.28 9.10 -13.13
N SER A 50 -27.36 8.33 -13.37
CA SER A 50 -28.67 8.60 -12.81
C SER A 50 -28.73 8.40 -11.28
N ILE A 51 -28.06 7.36 -10.76
CA ILE A 51 -27.95 7.13 -9.31
C ILE A 51 -27.18 8.28 -8.64
N LEU A 52 -26.09 8.73 -9.25
CA LEU A 52 -25.29 9.84 -8.72
C LEU A 52 -26.06 11.17 -8.75
N LEU A 53 -26.81 11.43 -9.81
CA LEU A 53 -27.67 12.62 -9.94
C LEU A 53 -28.81 12.61 -8.91
N ASP A 54 -29.46 11.47 -8.71
CA ASP A 54 -30.52 11.30 -7.70
C ASP A 54 -30.00 11.59 -6.29
N ARG A 55 -28.80 11.10 -5.96
CA ARG A 55 -28.13 11.42 -4.69
C ARG A 55 -27.78 12.90 -4.50
N LEU A 56 -27.60 13.64 -5.58
CA LEU A 56 -27.38 15.09 -5.57
C LEU A 56 -28.71 15.89 -5.54
N GLY A 57 -29.85 15.21 -5.51
CA GLY A 57 -31.19 15.81 -5.49
C GLY A 57 -31.80 16.06 -6.88
N PHE A 58 -31.16 15.60 -7.95
CA PHE A 58 -31.70 15.67 -9.31
C PHE A 58 -32.46 14.37 -9.61
N THR A 59 -33.79 14.44 -9.69
CA THR A 59 -34.63 13.25 -9.89
C THR A 59 -34.48 12.68 -11.30
N ASN A 60 -33.89 11.49 -11.41
CA ASN A 60 -33.84 10.71 -12.64
C ASN A 60 -33.92 9.20 -12.31
N GLN A 61 -35.14 8.64 -12.32
CA GLN A 61 -35.42 7.27 -11.87
C GLN A 61 -35.24 6.22 -12.97
N ASN A 62 -34.03 6.14 -13.53
CA ASN A 62 -33.66 5.09 -14.49
C ASN A 62 -32.83 3.98 -13.82
N PHE A 63 -33.15 3.61 -12.57
CA PHE A 63 -32.45 2.57 -11.83
C PHE A 63 -33.33 1.94 -10.75
N THR A 64 -32.97 0.74 -10.31
CA THR A 64 -33.63 0.02 -9.20
C THR A 64 -32.99 0.33 -7.85
N ALA A 65 -33.76 0.17 -6.76
CA ALA A 65 -33.22 0.34 -5.40
C ALA A 65 -31.99 -0.54 -5.12
N VAL A 66 -31.97 -1.77 -5.64
CA VAL A 66 -30.84 -2.70 -5.51
C VAL A 66 -29.61 -2.15 -6.22
N GLN A 67 -29.74 -1.62 -7.44
CA GLN A 67 -28.62 -1.03 -8.18
C GLN A 67 -28.03 0.19 -7.44
N SER A 68 -28.88 1.00 -6.80
CA SER A 68 -28.43 2.15 -5.99
C SER A 68 -27.60 1.70 -4.78
N VAL A 69 -28.08 0.70 -4.02
CA VAL A 69 -27.33 0.14 -2.88
C VAL A 69 -26.03 -0.51 -3.34
N VAL A 70 -26.05 -1.28 -4.42
CA VAL A 70 -24.84 -1.92 -4.97
C VAL A 70 -23.80 -0.87 -5.38
N LEU A 71 -24.21 0.22 -6.02
CA LEU A 71 -23.28 1.28 -6.41
C LEU A 71 -22.74 2.03 -5.18
N MET A 72 -23.63 2.48 -4.30
CA MET A 72 -23.32 3.42 -3.22
C MET A 72 -22.69 2.78 -2.00
N ASP A 73 -23.09 1.56 -1.64
CA ASP A 73 -22.70 0.93 -0.38
C ASP A 73 -21.73 -0.23 -0.56
N ILE A 74 -21.55 -0.72 -1.81
CA ILE A 74 -20.65 -1.82 -2.13
C ILE A 74 -19.52 -1.36 -3.07
N ARG A 75 -19.83 -0.88 -4.29
CA ARG A 75 -18.81 -0.60 -5.32
C ARG A 75 -17.99 0.64 -5.03
N LEU A 76 -18.64 1.77 -4.76
CA LEU A 76 -17.93 3.03 -4.50
C LEU A 76 -17.02 2.92 -3.27
N PRO A 77 -17.48 2.39 -2.12
CA PRO A 77 -16.62 2.18 -0.97
C PRO A 77 -15.42 1.27 -1.28
N ARG A 78 -15.65 0.11 -1.90
CA ARG A 78 -14.59 -0.82 -2.29
C ARG A 78 -13.54 -0.15 -3.17
N LEU A 79 -13.94 0.63 -4.18
CA LEU A 79 -13.00 1.30 -5.08
C LEU A 79 -12.20 2.40 -4.40
N ILE A 80 -12.84 3.24 -3.59
CA ILE A 80 -12.14 4.30 -2.84
C ILE A 80 -11.16 3.67 -1.84
N PHE A 81 -11.59 2.63 -1.14
CA PHE A 81 -10.74 1.84 -0.25
C PHE A 81 -9.53 1.28 -1.01
N THR A 82 -9.76 0.65 -2.16
CA THR A 82 -8.71 0.12 -3.04
C THR A 82 -7.70 1.18 -3.47
N ILE A 83 -8.16 2.38 -3.84
CA ILE A 83 -7.30 3.52 -4.21
C ILE A 83 -6.42 3.93 -3.03
N LEU A 84 -6.98 4.04 -1.83
CA LEU A 84 -6.24 4.45 -0.62
C LEU A 84 -5.18 3.41 -0.24
N ILE A 85 -5.52 2.12 -0.27
CA ILE A 85 -4.58 1.03 0.00
C ILE A 85 -3.45 1.02 -1.04
N GLY A 86 -3.78 1.13 -2.32
CA GLY A 86 -2.80 1.13 -3.41
C GLY A 86 -1.86 2.33 -3.32
N THR A 87 -2.40 3.49 -2.97
CA THR A 87 -1.63 4.72 -2.69
C THR A 87 -0.65 4.50 -1.54
N ALA A 88 -1.12 3.98 -0.42
CA ALA A 88 -0.30 3.74 0.77
C ALA A 88 0.88 2.80 0.48
N LEU A 89 0.63 1.69 -0.23
CA LEU A 89 1.65 0.70 -0.59
C LEU A 89 2.64 1.27 -1.60
N GLY A 90 2.16 1.95 -2.65
CA GLY A 90 3.00 2.54 -3.69
C GLY A 90 3.93 3.64 -3.16
N VAL A 91 3.40 4.55 -2.34
CA VAL A 91 4.18 5.64 -1.74
C VAL A 91 5.21 5.13 -0.75
N SER A 92 4.82 4.18 0.12
CA SER A 92 5.74 3.55 1.09
C SER A 92 6.87 2.82 0.36
N GLY A 93 6.54 2.11 -0.72
CA GLY A 93 7.50 1.46 -1.60
C GLY A 93 8.52 2.43 -2.20
N ALA A 94 8.02 3.52 -2.79
CA ALA A 94 8.88 4.55 -3.37
C ALA A 94 9.83 5.17 -2.35
N ALA A 95 9.33 5.49 -1.16
CA ALA A 95 10.09 6.14 -0.10
C ALA A 95 11.14 5.21 0.53
N LEU A 96 10.77 3.96 0.81
CA LEU A 96 11.70 2.97 1.36
C LEU A 96 12.78 2.62 0.35
N GLN A 97 12.44 2.33 -0.92
CA GLN A 97 13.44 2.08 -1.97
C GLN A 97 14.42 3.26 -2.10
N GLY A 98 13.95 4.49 -1.89
CA GLY A 98 14.79 5.69 -1.89
C GLY A 98 15.82 5.75 -0.76
N ILE A 99 15.42 5.47 0.49
CA ILE A 99 16.37 5.42 1.62
C ILE A 99 17.35 4.25 1.47
N PHE A 100 16.80 3.09 1.14
CA PHE A 100 17.59 1.87 1.03
C PHE A 100 18.51 1.89 -0.18
N ARG A 101 18.32 2.85 -1.11
CA ARG A 101 19.03 2.93 -2.39
C ARG A 101 19.00 1.60 -3.14
N ASN A 102 17.89 0.88 -2.98
CA ASN A 102 17.72 -0.46 -3.49
C ASN A 102 16.31 -0.59 -4.09
N PRO A 103 16.20 -0.77 -5.42
CA PRO A 103 14.91 -0.88 -6.10
C PRO A 103 14.14 -2.17 -5.77
N LEU A 104 14.78 -3.15 -5.10
CA LEU A 104 14.17 -4.43 -4.74
C LEU A 104 13.57 -4.43 -3.34
N VAL A 105 13.53 -3.28 -2.66
CA VAL A 105 12.89 -3.18 -1.34
C VAL A 105 11.38 -3.10 -1.47
N GLU A 106 10.71 -3.99 -0.75
CA GLU A 106 9.27 -3.94 -0.49
C GLU A 106 9.00 -3.41 0.92
N PRO A 107 7.90 -2.66 1.15
CA PRO A 107 7.59 -2.13 2.47
C PRO A 107 7.43 -3.16 3.59
N GLY A 108 7.05 -4.41 3.26
CA GLY A 108 6.93 -5.48 4.25
C GLY A 108 8.24 -5.85 4.96
N ILE A 109 9.40 -5.51 4.38
CA ILE A 109 10.72 -5.95 4.89
C ILE A 109 11.07 -5.42 6.28
N ILE A 110 10.43 -4.32 6.72
CA ILE A 110 10.66 -3.73 8.06
C ILE A 110 9.84 -4.42 9.16
N GLY A 111 9.24 -5.59 8.87
CA GLY A 111 8.48 -6.40 9.82
C GLY A 111 7.04 -5.92 10.06
N VAL A 112 6.60 -4.84 9.38
CA VAL A 112 5.26 -4.26 9.57
C VAL A 112 4.14 -5.25 9.25
N SER A 113 4.25 -6.01 8.15
CA SER A 113 3.20 -6.96 7.74
C SER A 113 3.14 -8.16 8.68
N SER A 114 4.30 -8.73 9.06
CA SER A 114 4.38 -9.86 9.99
C SER A 114 3.90 -9.49 11.39
N GLY A 115 4.25 -8.29 11.86
CA GLY A 115 3.73 -7.73 13.12
C GLY A 115 2.22 -7.52 13.07
N ALA A 116 1.69 -7.02 11.94
CA ALA A 116 0.26 -6.85 11.77
C ALA A 116 -0.49 -8.18 11.73
N ALA A 117 0.09 -9.20 11.09
CA ALA A 117 -0.43 -10.55 11.11
C ALA A 117 -0.48 -11.09 12.55
N LEU A 118 0.58 -10.91 13.34
CA LEU A 118 0.60 -11.30 14.74
C LEU A 118 -0.45 -10.54 15.57
N GLY A 119 -0.64 -9.24 15.32
CA GLY A 119 -1.68 -8.45 15.97
C GLY A 119 -3.09 -8.94 15.64
N ALA A 120 -3.39 -9.18 14.36
CA ALA A 120 -4.66 -9.76 13.93
C ALA A 120 -4.88 -11.15 14.54
N PHE A 121 -3.82 -11.96 14.59
CA PHE A 121 -3.82 -13.29 15.17
C PHE A 121 -4.20 -13.30 16.65
N VAL A 122 -3.68 -12.35 17.44
CA VAL A 122 -4.07 -12.18 18.86
C VAL A 122 -5.56 -11.94 19.02
N VAL A 123 -6.21 -11.23 18.09
CA VAL A 123 -7.67 -11.01 18.12
C VAL A 123 -8.45 -12.25 17.69
N ILE A 124 -7.99 -12.93 16.63
CA ILE A 124 -8.73 -14.07 16.07
C ILE A 124 -8.65 -15.30 16.99
N LEU A 125 -7.50 -15.55 17.64
CA LEU A 125 -7.27 -16.74 18.47
C LEU A 125 -7.09 -16.44 19.97
N GLY A 126 -6.35 -15.38 20.30
CA GLY A 126 -5.88 -15.13 21.66
C GLY A 126 -6.97 -14.56 22.57
N LEU A 127 -7.67 -13.53 22.13
CA LEU A 127 -8.64 -12.79 22.93
C LEU A 127 -9.83 -13.65 23.40
N THR A 128 -10.29 -14.57 22.55
CA THR A 128 -11.33 -15.57 22.89
C THR A 128 -10.88 -16.56 23.96
N SER A 129 -9.61 -16.94 23.96
CA SER A 129 -9.04 -17.91 24.90
C SER A 129 -8.78 -17.31 26.29
N PHE A 130 -8.48 -16.01 26.37
CA PHE A 130 -8.13 -15.33 27.63
C PHE A 130 -9.29 -14.55 28.28
N ILE A 131 -10.22 -14.01 27.49
CA ILE A 131 -11.29 -13.10 27.98
C ILE A 131 -12.68 -13.73 27.83
N GLY A 132 -12.79 -14.90 27.18
CA GLY A 132 -14.06 -15.57 26.88
C GLY A 132 -14.63 -15.20 25.50
N GLU A 133 -15.82 -15.71 25.18
CA GLU A 133 -16.45 -15.47 23.87
C GLU A 133 -16.74 -13.98 23.64
N ILE A 134 -15.93 -13.36 22.79
CA ILE A 134 -16.17 -12.00 22.31
C ILE A 134 -17.20 -12.06 21.17
N PRO A 135 -18.25 -11.23 21.18
CA PRO A 135 -19.20 -11.14 20.07
C PRO A 135 -18.48 -10.83 18.76
N ASP A 136 -18.87 -11.51 17.68
CA ASP A 136 -18.21 -11.35 16.36
C ASP A 136 -18.28 -9.91 15.84
N SER A 137 -19.35 -9.18 16.17
CA SER A 137 -19.49 -7.76 15.87
C SER A 137 -18.36 -6.91 16.47
N LEU A 138 -17.89 -7.25 17.68
CA LEU A 138 -16.80 -6.54 18.34
C LEU A 138 -15.44 -6.95 17.80
N LYS A 139 -15.25 -8.24 17.42
CA LYS A 139 -14.01 -8.73 16.80
C LYS A 139 -13.66 -7.97 15.52
N VAL A 140 -14.66 -7.67 14.68
CA VAL A 140 -14.47 -6.90 13.44
C VAL A 140 -13.85 -5.52 13.69
N TRP A 141 -14.18 -4.88 14.81
CA TRP A 141 -13.66 -3.56 15.17
C TRP A 141 -12.36 -3.62 16.00
N LEU A 142 -12.13 -4.70 16.75
CA LEU A 142 -10.89 -4.93 17.51
C LEU A 142 -9.72 -5.33 16.61
N LEU A 143 -9.99 -6.02 15.49
CA LEU A 143 -8.95 -6.56 14.63
C LEU A 143 -8.04 -5.47 14.03
N PRO A 144 -8.54 -4.40 13.38
CA PRO A 144 -7.66 -3.41 12.76
C PRO A 144 -6.76 -2.65 13.76
N PRO A 145 -7.22 -2.21 14.95
CA PRO A 145 -6.34 -1.62 15.95
C PRO A 145 -5.20 -2.54 16.41
N PHE A 146 -5.49 -3.82 16.69
CA PHE A 146 -4.47 -4.78 17.11
C PHE A 146 -3.48 -5.09 16.00
N ALA A 147 -3.95 -5.30 14.77
CA ALA A 147 -3.09 -5.47 13.61
C ALA A 147 -2.21 -4.24 13.38
N PHE A 148 -2.77 -3.03 13.48
CA PHE A 148 -2.00 -1.80 13.37
C PHE A 148 -0.92 -1.70 14.47
N LEU A 149 -1.28 -1.94 15.73
CA LEU A 149 -0.35 -1.90 16.86
C LEU A 149 0.76 -2.95 16.71
N GLY A 150 0.41 -4.18 16.31
CA GLY A 150 1.38 -5.24 16.05
C GLY A 150 2.40 -4.84 14.96
N GLY A 151 1.93 -4.24 13.87
CA GLY A 151 2.80 -3.76 12.79
C GLY A 151 3.71 -2.59 13.21
N VAL A 152 3.18 -1.63 13.98
CA VAL A 152 3.95 -0.51 14.54
C VAL A 152 5.00 -1.01 15.53
N LEU A 153 4.64 -1.92 16.44
CA LEU A 153 5.56 -2.52 17.41
C LEU A 153 6.68 -3.29 16.71
N ALA A 154 6.36 -4.13 15.73
CA ALA A 154 7.35 -4.86 14.95
C ALA A 154 8.32 -3.93 14.21
N THR A 155 7.79 -2.85 13.62
CA THR A 155 8.63 -1.85 12.95
C THR A 155 9.52 -1.09 13.93
N PHE A 156 8.98 -0.74 15.10
CA PHE A 156 9.74 -0.09 16.16
C PHE A 156 10.87 -0.98 16.68
N MET A 157 10.61 -2.27 16.91
CA MET A 157 11.63 -3.24 17.29
C MET A 157 12.70 -3.39 16.21
N THR A 158 12.29 -3.46 14.94
CA THR A 158 13.20 -3.51 13.79
C THR A 158 14.10 -2.27 13.74
N LEU A 159 13.54 -1.08 13.90
CA LEU A 159 14.28 0.17 13.99
C LEU A 159 15.26 0.21 15.17
N ARG A 160 14.84 -0.31 16.34
CA ARG A 160 15.68 -0.34 17.54
C ARG A 160 16.88 -1.26 17.36
N LEU A 161 16.68 -2.43 16.77
CA LEU A 161 17.74 -3.39 16.46
C LEU A 161 18.66 -2.90 15.33
N GLY A 162 18.09 -2.24 14.31
CA GLY A 162 18.83 -1.68 13.18
C GLY A 162 19.62 -0.40 13.49
N ASN A 163 19.40 0.20 14.66
CA ASN A 163 20.06 1.42 15.10
C ASN A 163 21.26 1.08 15.99
N TYR A 164 22.46 1.42 15.52
CA TYR A 164 23.70 1.25 16.27
C TYR A 164 24.41 2.60 16.40
N GLN A 165 24.67 3.02 17.65
CA GLN A 165 25.28 4.32 17.98
C GLN A 165 24.57 5.53 17.33
N GLY A 166 23.24 5.49 17.27
CA GLY A 166 22.42 6.56 16.70
C GLY A 166 22.28 6.54 15.17
N LYS A 167 23.01 5.66 14.47
CA LYS A 167 23.00 5.52 13.02
C LYS A 167 22.14 4.32 12.58
N VAL A 168 21.19 4.56 11.70
CA VAL A 168 20.38 3.49 11.07
C VAL A 168 21.18 2.88 9.92
N ARG A 169 21.67 1.65 10.11
CA ARG A 169 22.36 0.90 9.04
C ARG A 169 21.35 0.07 8.26
N VAL A 170 21.18 0.41 6.99
CA VAL A 170 20.25 -0.25 6.06
C VAL A 170 20.34 -1.77 6.11
N THR A 171 21.55 -2.35 6.02
CA THR A 171 21.74 -3.80 6.00
C THR A 171 21.29 -4.46 7.31
N ILE A 172 21.58 -3.84 8.46
CA ILE A 172 21.16 -4.36 9.77
C ILE A 172 19.64 -4.22 9.93
N LEU A 173 19.05 -3.15 9.41
CA LEU A 173 17.60 -2.95 9.44
C LEU A 173 16.86 -4.06 8.69
N ILE A 174 17.39 -4.51 7.54
CA ILE A 174 16.84 -5.64 6.79
C ILE A 174 16.96 -6.94 7.59
N LEU A 175 18.14 -7.24 8.15
CA LEU A 175 18.35 -8.44 8.97
C LEU A 175 17.46 -8.45 10.23
N ALA A 176 17.29 -7.29 10.88
CA ALA A 176 16.40 -7.11 12.01
C ALA A 176 14.94 -7.37 11.60
N GLY A 177 14.50 -6.86 10.45
CA GLY A 177 13.15 -7.09 9.93
C GLY A 177 12.87 -8.57 9.65
N VAL A 178 13.86 -9.29 9.10
CA VAL A 178 13.79 -10.75 8.94
C VAL A 178 13.67 -11.44 10.29
N ALA A 179 14.51 -11.09 11.28
CA ALA A 179 14.47 -11.69 12.61
C ALA A 179 13.11 -11.48 13.31
N ILE A 180 12.56 -10.26 13.27
CA ILE A 180 11.26 -9.92 13.85
C ILE A 180 10.13 -10.65 13.11
N SER A 181 10.20 -10.76 11.79
CA SER A 181 9.21 -11.51 11.00
C SER A 181 9.22 -12.99 11.34
N THR A 182 10.39 -13.61 11.46
CA THR A 182 10.52 -15.01 11.85
C THR A 182 9.99 -15.26 13.27
N LEU A 183 10.27 -14.35 14.21
CA LEU A 183 9.72 -14.44 15.56
C LEU A 183 8.19 -14.35 15.55
N ALA A 184 7.62 -13.40 14.81
CA ALA A 184 6.18 -13.26 14.67
C ALA A 184 5.55 -14.53 14.07
N ASN A 185 6.15 -15.08 13.01
CA ASN A 185 5.68 -16.32 12.38
C ASN A 185 5.79 -17.53 13.31
N ALA A 186 6.81 -17.61 14.17
CA ALA A 186 6.93 -18.67 15.16
C ALA A 186 5.79 -18.61 16.19
N ILE A 187 5.44 -17.41 16.67
CA ILE A 187 4.32 -17.21 17.61
C ILE A 187 2.98 -17.54 16.93
N ILE A 188 2.77 -17.08 15.69
CA ILE A 188 1.60 -17.43 14.88
C ILE A 188 1.50 -18.95 14.71
N GLY A 189 2.61 -19.61 14.35
CA GLY A 189 2.66 -21.06 14.17
C GLY A 189 2.28 -21.83 15.43
N LEU A 190 2.74 -21.39 16.59
CA LEU A 190 2.35 -21.98 17.88
C LEU A 190 0.86 -21.84 18.16
N GLY A 191 0.25 -20.68 17.89
CA GLY A 191 -1.19 -20.56 18.12
C GLY A 191 -2.03 -21.28 17.05
N ILE A 192 -1.55 -21.42 15.81
CA ILE A 192 -2.23 -22.21 14.77
C ILE A 192 -2.39 -23.67 15.23
N TYR A 193 -1.40 -24.22 15.94
CA TYR A 193 -1.49 -25.56 16.52
C TYR A 193 -2.68 -25.74 17.48
N TYR A 194 -3.12 -24.67 18.14
CA TYR A 194 -4.26 -24.67 19.07
C TYR A 194 -5.54 -24.08 18.46
N ALA A 195 -5.53 -23.69 17.18
CA ALA A 195 -6.66 -23.03 16.52
C ALA A 195 -7.74 -24.02 16.09
N ASP A 196 -9.01 -23.59 16.15
CA ASP A 196 -10.10 -24.32 15.49
C ASP A 196 -10.14 -24.05 13.97
N ASP A 197 -10.92 -24.85 13.24
CA ASP A 197 -11.04 -24.73 11.77
C ASP A 197 -11.56 -23.37 11.29
N GLN A 198 -12.45 -22.74 12.07
CA GLN A 198 -13.02 -21.44 11.73
C GLN A 198 -12.01 -20.31 11.90
N GLN A 199 -11.26 -20.32 13.00
CA GLN A 199 -10.16 -19.40 13.28
C GLN A 199 -9.06 -19.54 12.22
N LEU A 200 -8.68 -20.77 11.89
CA LEU A 200 -7.68 -21.05 10.87
C LEU A 200 -8.12 -20.52 9.49
N ARG A 201 -9.38 -20.78 9.11
CA ARG A 201 -9.96 -20.26 7.86
C ARG A 201 -9.98 -18.73 7.86
N THR A 202 -10.44 -18.11 8.94
CA THR A 202 -10.53 -16.65 9.08
C THR A 202 -9.15 -16.00 8.98
N PHE A 203 -8.17 -16.54 9.71
CA PHE A 203 -6.80 -16.06 9.67
C PHE A 203 -6.19 -16.23 8.27
N THR A 204 -6.38 -17.40 7.65
CA THR A 204 -5.88 -17.68 6.29
C THR A 204 -6.42 -16.66 5.30
N PHE A 205 -7.73 -16.45 5.22
CA PHE A 205 -8.30 -15.46 4.30
C PHE A 205 -7.86 -14.03 4.62
N TRP A 206 -7.72 -13.67 5.90
CA TRP A 206 -7.21 -12.36 6.28
C TRP A 206 -5.77 -12.14 5.79
N THR A 207 -4.90 -13.16 5.90
CA THR A 207 -3.51 -13.06 5.42
C THR A 207 -3.40 -12.99 3.89
N LEU A 208 -4.40 -13.46 3.15
CA LEU A 208 -4.43 -13.37 1.69
C LEU A 208 -4.92 -12.01 1.17
N GLY A 209 -5.40 -11.15 2.06
CA GLY A 209 -5.88 -9.80 1.74
C GLY A 209 -7.27 -9.79 1.11
N ASP A 210 -8.06 -8.78 1.48
CA ASP A 210 -9.44 -8.59 1.05
C ASP A 210 -9.79 -7.11 0.89
N LEU A 211 -10.21 -6.74 -0.33
CA LEU A 211 -10.68 -5.39 -0.66
C LEU A 211 -12.21 -5.28 -0.59
N SER A 212 -12.94 -6.40 -0.55
CA SER A 212 -14.40 -6.43 -0.41
C SER A 212 -14.86 -5.85 0.94
N ALA A 213 -13.96 -5.86 1.93
CA ALA A 213 -14.15 -5.30 3.25
C ALA A 213 -14.29 -3.76 3.29
N GLY A 214 -14.13 -3.04 2.17
CA GLY A 214 -14.17 -1.58 2.10
C GLY A 214 -15.56 -1.00 2.37
N THR A 215 -15.71 -0.27 3.49
CA THR A 215 -16.95 0.45 3.85
C THR A 215 -16.68 1.95 4.06
N TRP A 216 -17.73 2.79 3.98
CA TRP A 216 -17.61 4.23 4.23
C TRP A 216 -16.98 4.56 5.58
N GLN A 217 -17.28 3.79 6.62
CA GLN A 217 -16.71 3.96 7.96
C GLN A 217 -15.21 3.70 7.96
N LYS A 218 -14.76 2.59 7.35
CA LYS A 218 -13.33 2.26 7.27
C LYS A 218 -12.57 3.29 6.44
N ILE A 219 -13.16 3.75 5.33
CA ILE A 219 -12.58 4.82 4.49
C ILE A 219 -12.37 6.09 5.30
N GLY A 220 -13.36 6.51 6.10
CA GLY A 220 -13.24 7.67 6.97
C GLY A 220 -12.04 7.58 7.93
N ILE A 221 -11.78 6.39 8.47
CA ILE A 221 -10.67 6.13 9.40
C ILE A 221 -9.31 6.15 8.69
N ILE A 222 -9.18 5.46 7.55
CA ILE A 222 -7.87 5.28 6.90
C ILE A 222 -7.43 6.49 6.06
N THR A 223 -8.37 7.34 5.62
CA THR A 223 -8.07 8.45 4.70
C THR A 223 -7.06 9.43 5.31
N ILE A 224 -7.29 9.87 6.53
CA ILE A 224 -6.43 10.87 7.20
C ILE A 224 -4.97 10.39 7.32
N PRO A 225 -4.66 9.22 7.93
CA PRO A 225 -3.29 8.78 8.07
C PRO A 225 -2.59 8.51 6.73
N ILE A 226 -3.31 7.98 5.72
CA ILE A 226 -2.73 7.69 4.40
C ILE A 226 -2.41 8.99 3.64
N ILE A 227 -3.36 9.93 3.58
CA ILE A 227 -3.16 11.19 2.85
C ILE A 227 -2.13 12.07 3.56
N ALA A 228 -2.16 12.16 4.90
CA ALA A 228 -1.17 12.92 5.66
C ALA A 228 0.24 12.37 5.45
N SER A 229 0.42 11.04 5.54
CA SER A 229 1.71 10.39 5.31
C SER A 229 2.19 10.59 3.87
N THR A 230 1.29 10.47 2.89
CA THR A 230 1.60 10.72 1.47
C THR A 230 2.06 12.16 1.23
N LEU A 231 1.39 13.15 1.82
CA LEU A 231 1.75 14.55 1.70
C LEU A 231 3.11 14.85 2.37
N ILE A 232 3.40 14.24 3.52
CA ILE A 232 4.69 14.42 4.19
C ILE A 232 5.81 13.76 3.38
N LEU A 233 5.60 12.53 2.89
CA LEU A 233 6.59 11.80 2.09
C LEU A 233 6.91 12.50 0.76
N THR A 234 5.90 13.05 0.08
CA THR A 234 6.11 13.87 -1.14
C THR A 234 6.93 15.14 -0.85
N ARG A 235 6.74 15.79 0.31
CA ARG A 235 7.57 16.93 0.73
C ARG A 235 9.02 16.54 1.03
N MET A 236 9.26 15.29 1.43
CA MET A 236 10.60 14.74 1.70
C MET A 236 11.36 14.30 0.44
N ALA A 237 10.77 14.42 -0.76
CA ALA A 237 11.39 14.02 -2.02
C ALA A 237 12.78 14.63 -2.27
N LYS A 238 13.01 15.89 -1.86
CA LYS A 238 14.33 16.55 -2.01
C LYS A 238 15.40 15.88 -1.15
N SER A 239 15.05 15.55 0.09
CA SER A 239 15.95 14.86 1.01
C SER A 239 16.26 13.45 0.53
N LEU A 240 15.26 12.75 -0.03
CA LEU A 240 15.44 11.45 -0.66
C LEU A 240 16.38 11.51 -1.87
N ASN A 241 16.24 12.51 -2.74
CA ASN A 241 17.16 12.73 -3.85
C ASN A 241 18.59 13.01 -3.38
N ALA A 242 18.76 13.77 -2.29
CA ALA A 242 20.08 14.02 -1.72
C ALA A 242 20.69 12.72 -1.18
N ILE A 243 19.92 11.92 -0.43
CA ILE A 243 20.36 10.61 0.09
C ILE A 243 20.73 9.65 -1.05
N ALA A 244 20.02 9.71 -2.18
CA ALA A 244 20.33 8.88 -3.34
C ALA A 244 21.72 9.15 -3.94
N LEU A 245 22.28 10.36 -3.77
CA LEU A 245 23.66 10.68 -4.16
C LEU A 245 24.70 10.09 -3.19
N GLY A 246 24.29 9.77 -1.97
CA GLY A 246 25.13 9.23 -0.90
C GLY A 246 24.82 9.90 0.44
N GLU A 247 24.99 9.16 1.54
CA GLU A 247 24.66 9.65 2.88
C GLU A 247 25.60 10.78 3.32
N SER A 248 26.88 10.70 2.96
CA SER A 248 27.88 11.74 3.25
C SER A 248 27.60 13.02 2.48
N GLU A 249 27.26 12.91 1.20
CA GLU A 249 26.93 14.02 0.30
C GLU A 249 25.64 14.71 0.74
N ALA A 250 24.63 13.94 1.14
CA ALA A 250 23.40 14.46 1.72
C ALA A 250 23.65 15.24 3.01
N PHE A 251 24.51 14.70 3.89
CA PHE A 251 24.89 15.36 5.14
C PHE A 251 25.57 16.70 4.89
N HIS A 252 26.57 16.77 3.99
CA HIS A 252 27.25 18.01 3.63
C HIS A 252 26.31 19.02 2.93
N SER A 253 25.23 18.55 2.31
CA SER A 253 24.19 19.40 1.72
C SER A 253 23.17 19.94 2.74
N GLY A 254 23.37 19.68 4.04
CA GLY A 254 22.52 20.14 5.14
C GLY A 254 21.34 19.21 5.47
N VAL A 255 21.27 18.01 4.90
CA VAL A 255 20.22 17.05 5.22
C VAL A 255 20.57 16.30 6.50
N ASN A 256 19.67 16.33 7.48
CA ASN A 256 19.77 15.45 8.64
C ASN A 256 19.35 14.02 8.26
N VAL A 257 20.31 13.25 7.75
CA VAL A 257 20.10 11.91 7.17
C VAL A 257 19.40 10.97 8.15
N GLU A 258 19.83 10.93 9.41
CA GLU A 258 19.24 10.02 10.40
C GLU A 258 17.79 10.40 10.75
N LYS A 259 17.49 11.69 10.90
CA LYS A 259 16.10 12.15 11.12
C LYS A 259 15.22 11.79 9.93
N VAL A 260 15.70 12.01 8.71
CA VAL A 260 14.98 11.68 7.47
C VAL A 260 14.72 10.17 7.39
N LYS A 261 15.73 9.33 7.66
CA LYS A 261 15.58 7.87 7.67
C LYS A 261 14.50 7.42 8.65
N ARG A 262 14.56 7.88 9.90
CA ARG A 262 13.58 7.52 10.94
C ARG A 262 12.17 7.99 10.58
N THR A 263 12.02 9.22 10.09
CA THR A 263 10.70 9.76 9.70
C THR A 263 10.09 8.97 8.56
N ILE A 264 10.85 8.64 7.51
CA ILE A 264 10.29 7.88 6.38
C ILE A 264 9.95 6.45 6.78
N VAL A 265 10.79 5.77 7.58
CA VAL A 265 10.46 4.42 8.07
C VAL A 265 9.17 4.49 8.90
N PHE A 266 9.04 5.46 9.80
CA PHE A 266 7.81 5.64 10.58
C PHE A 266 6.57 5.92 9.72
N LEU A 267 6.66 6.85 8.76
CA LEU A 267 5.53 7.17 7.88
C LEU A 267 5.17 6.01 6.94
N SER A 268 6.15 5.27 6.47
CA SER A 268 5.92 4.06 5.66
C SER A 268 5.27 2.97 6.50
N ALA A 269 5.70 2.80 7.75
CA ALA A 269 5.07 1.88 8.71
C ALA A 269 3.63 2.29 9.04
N LEU A 270 3.37 3.60 9.18
CA LEU A 270 2.03 4.13 9.40
C LEU A 270 1.13 3.85 8.19
N CYS A 271 1.58 4.16 6.97
CA CYS A 271 0.84 3.87 5.73
C CYS A 271 0.56 2.36 5.57
N VAL A 272 1.60 1.53 5.63
CA VAL A 272 1.47 0.08 5.43
C VAL A 272 0.72 -0.56 6.57
N GLY A 273 0.96 -0.15 7.82
CA GLY A 273 0.26 -0.67 8.99
C GLY A 273 -1.24 -0.39 8.93
N VAL A 274 -1.64 0.83 8.54
CA VAL A 274 -3.06 1.16 8.32
C VAL A 274 -3.62 0.39 7.12
N ALA A 275 -2.86 0.28 6.03
CA ALA A 275 -3.34 -0.47 4.87
C ALA A 275 -3.58 -1.94 5.20
N VAL A 276 -2.59 -2.59 5.82
CA VAL A 276 -2.63 -4.02 6.15
C VAL A 276 -3.63 -4.32 7.25
N SER A 277 -3.82 -3.43 8.23
CA SER A 277 -4.78 -3.70 9.30
C SER A 277 -6.24 -3.74 8.83
N PHE A 278 -6.57 -3.03 7.76
CA PHE A 278 -7.93 -2.99 7.21
C PHE A 278 -8.13 -3.88 5.98
N SER A 279 -7.08 -4.15 5.20
CA SER A 279 -7.16 -4.91 3.94
C SER A 279 -6.47 -6.27 3.98
N GLY A 280 -5.83 -6.64 5.10
CA GLY A 280 -4.97 -7.81 5.16
C GLY A 280 -3.64 -7.59 4.43
N ILE A 281 -2.86 -8.66 4.24
CA ILE A 281 -1.52 -8.53 3.66
C ILE A 281 -1.63 -8.46 2.13
N ILE A 282 -1.17 -7.35 1.56
CA ILE A 282 -1.09 -7.15 0.11
C ILE A 282 0.36 -6.87 -0.26
N GLY A 283 0.95 -7.80 -1.01
CA GLY A 283 2.34 -7.72 -1.45
C GLY A 283 2.52 -7.14 -2.85
N PHE A 284 3.79 -6.93 -3.21
CA PHE A 284 4.32 -6.57 -4.54
C PHE A 284 3.94 -5.19 -5.09
N VAL A 285 2.84 -4.56 -4.67
CA VAL A 285 2.45 -3.21 -5.17
C VAL A 285 3.55 -2.18 -4.90
N GLY A 286 4.06 -2.14 -3.67
CA GLY A 286 5.14 -1.23 -3.25
C GLY A 286 6.51 -1.58 -3.84
N LEU A 287 6.67 -2.76 -4.42
CA LEU A 287 7.89 -3.16 -5.10
C LEU A 287 7.82 -2.80 -6.60
N VAL A 288 6.77 -3.29 -7.27
CA VAL A 288 6.58 -3.23 -8.73
C VAL A 288 6.44 -1.80 -9.22
N ILE A 289 5.49 -1.04 -8.66
CA ILE A 289 5.10 0.26 -9.23
C ILE A 289 6.21 1.32 -9.16
N PRO A 290 6.84 1.57 -8.00
CA PRO A 290 7.92 2.55 -7.92
C PRO A 290 9.08 2.22 -8.85
N HIS A 291 9.34 0.93 -9.08
CA HIS A 291 10.37 0.48 -9.99
C HIS A 291 10.01 0.72 -11.46
N ILE A 292 8.78 0.36 -11.89
CA ILE A 292 8.29 0.65 -13.25
C ILE A 292 8.40 2.15 -13.53
N ILE A 293 7.98 2.99 -12.58
CA ILE A 293 8.03 4.45 -12.76
C ILE A 293 9.45 4.96 -12.91
N ARG A 294 10.41 4.41 -12.15
CA ARG A 294 11.83 4.76 -12.30
C ARG A 294 12.40 4.39 -13.66
N MET A 295 12.03 3.22 -14.18
CA MET A 295 12.49 2.77 -15.50
C MET A 295 11.83 3.53 -16.64
N ALA A 296 10.53 3.81 -16.53
CA ALA A 296 9.74 4.40 -17.61
C ALA A 296 9.81 5.93 -17.68
N PHE A 297 9.97 6.61 -16.54
CA PHE A 297 9.82 8.06 -16.47
C PHE A 297 11.05 8.77 -15.88
N SER A 298 11.35 8.58 -14.59
CA SER A 298 12.40 9.33 -13.90
C SER A 298 12.79 8.71 -12.56
N SER A 299 14.05 8.89 -12.16
CA SER A 299 14.56 8.56 -10.82
C SER A 299 14.39 9.68 -9.78
N ASP A 300 13.89 10.86 -10.17
CA ASP A 300 13.63 11.97 -9.24
C ASP A 300 12.42 11.64 -8.35
N HIS A 301 12.62 11.60 -7.03
CA HIS A 301 11.57 11.30 -6.05
C HIS A 301 10.40 12.29 -6.08
N ARG A 302 10.59 13.51 -6.61
CA ARG A 302 9.51 14.48 -6.82
C ARG A 302 8.48 13.98 -7.85
N ILE A 303 8.90 13.10 -8.74
CA ILE A 303 8.08 12.44 -9.76
C ILE A 303 7.71 11.03 -9.29
N VAL A 304 8.68 10.28 -8.75
CA VAL A 304 8.45 8.88 -8.37
C VAL A 304 7.39 8.76 -7.28
N ILE A 305 7.41 9.58 -6.23
CA ILE A 305 6.46 9.42 -5.11
C ILE A 305 5.01 9.70 -5.56
N PRO A 306 4.68 10.84 -6.20
CA PRO A 306 3.31 11.08 -6.66
C PRO A 306 2.84 10.08 -7.71
N LEU A 307 3.69 9.70 -8.67
CA LEU A 307 3.31 8.69 -9.65
C LEU A 307 3.14 7.31 -9.02
N SER A 308 3.90 6.99 -7.96
CA SER A 308 3.76 5.69 -7.27
C SER A 308 2.47 5.62 -6.46
N ALA A 309 1.99 6.74 -5.93
CA ALA A 309 0.66 6.84 -5.34
C ALA A 309 -0.42 6.45 -6.36
N LEU A 310 -0.43 7.13 -7.50
CA LEU A 310 -1.43 6.93 -8.55
C LEU A 310 -1.31 5.56 -9.22
N GLY A 311 -0.07 5.13 -9.52
CA GLY A 311 0.20 3.83 -10.12
C GLY A 311 -0.12 2.66 -9.19
N GLY A 312 0.09 2.83 -7.88
CA GLY A 312 -0.28 1.82 -6.87
C GLY A 312 -1.79 1.66 -6.78
N ALA A 313 -2.52 2.78 -6.77
CA ALA A 313 -3.98 2.78 -6.86
C ALA A 313 -4.48 2.14 -8.17
N ALA A 314 -3.90 2.51 -9.31
CA ALA A 314 -4.29 1.96 -10.62
C ALA A 314 -4.06 0.44 -10.71
N LEU A 315 -2.90 -0.04 -10.24
CA LEU A 315 -2.59 -1.47 -10.21
C LEU A 315 -3.58 -2.24 -9.34
N LEU A 316 -3.93 -1.71 -8.17
CA LEU A 316 -4.89 -2.39 -7.31
C LEU A 316 -6.31 -2.36 -7.86
N ILE A 317 -6.75 -1.29 -8.55
CA ILE A 317 -8.05 -1.32 -9.24
C ILE A 317 -8.05 -2.41 -10.31
N LEU A 318 -6.99 -2.53 -11.10
CA LEU A 318 -6.88 -3.56 -12.14
C LEU A 318 -6.85 -4.98 -11.52
N ALA A 319 -6.09 -5.17 -10.45
CA ALA A 319 -6.01 -6.45 -9.74
C ALA A 319 -7.36 -6.81 -9.09
N ASP A 320 -8.05 -5.85 -8.50
CA ASP A 320 -9.37 -6.03 -7.88
C ASP A 320 -10.47 -6.31 -8.93
N LEU A 321 -10.39 -5.67 -10.09
CA LEU A 321 -11.27 -5.96 -11.22
C LEU A 321 -11.06 -7.39 -11.73
N PHE A 322 -9.81 -7.81 -11.89
CA PHE A 322 -9.48 -9.19 -12.27
C PHE A 322 -9.96 -10.19 -11.21
N ALA A 323 -9.71 -9.91 -9.93
CA ALA A 323 -10.10 -10.78 -8.81
C ALA A 323 -11.61 -11.04 -8.75
N ARG A 324 -12.43 -10.02 -9.07
CA ARG A 324 -13.90 -10.10 -9.08
C ARG A 324 -14.50 -10.77 -10.32
N THR A 325 -13.78 -10.82 -11.43
CA THR A 325 -14.33 -11.25 -12.73
C THR A 325 -13.94 -12.67 -13.11
N VAL A 326 -12.75 -13.13 -12.72
CA VAL A 326 -12.19 -14.40 -13.20
C VAL A 326 -12.91 -15.63 -12.65
N VAL A 327 -13.40 -15.59 -11.42
CA VAL A 327 -14.06 -16.72 -10.74
C VAL A 327 -15.46 -16.38 -10.23
N ALA A 328 -16.14 -15.45 -10.90
CA ALA A 328 -17.49 -15.03 -10.54
C ALA A 328 -18.45 -16.26 -10.44
N PRO A 329 -19.31 -16.34 -9.40
CA PRO A 329 -19.66 -15.31 -8.42
C PRO A 329 -18.73 -15.23 -7.19
N SER A 330 -17.73 -16.11 -7.09
CA SER A 330 -16.71 -16.01 -6.03
C SER A 330 -15.67 -14.94 -6.38
N GLU A 331 -14.92 -14.49 -5.39
CA GLU A 331 -13.84 -13.52 -5.59
C GLU A 331 -12.50 -14.13 -5.16
N LEU A 332 -11.44 -13.87 -5.94
CA LEU A 332 -10.10 -14.27 -5.55
C LEU A 332 -9.56 -13.31 -4.48
N PRO A 333 -8.81 -13.82 -3.48
CA PRO A 333 -8.07 -12.96 -2.57
C PRO A 333 -7.06 -12.08 -3.32
N ILE A 334 -7.04 -10.79 -3.02
CA ILE A 334 -6.26 -9.82 -3.79
C ILE A 334 -4.76 -10.08 -3.70
N GLY A 335 -4.27 -10.57 -2.55
CA GLY A 335 -2.86 -10.89 -2.35
C GLY A 335 -2.38 -12.03 -3.24
N VAL A 336 -3.25 -12.97 -3.60
CA VAL A 336 -2.94 -14.03 -4.58
C VAL A 336 -2.75 -13.40 -5.97
N VAL A 337 -3.65 -12.50 -6.36
CA VAL A 337 -3.58 -11.82 -7.67
C VAL A 337 -2.32 -10.94 -7.76
N THR A 338 -2.05 -10.12 -6.75
CA THR A 338 -0.88 -9.24 -6.78
C THR A 338 0.43 -10.02 -6.69
N ALA A 339 0.49 -11.13 -5.96
CA ALA A 339 1.66 -12.01 -5.93
C ALA A 339 1.87 -12.74 -7.27
N ALA A 340 0.80 -13.23 -7.90
CA ALA A 340 0.87 -13.88 -9.21
C ALA A 340 1.35 -12.93 -10.31
N LEU A 341 1.00 -11.65 -10.25
CA LEU A 341 1.50 -10.61 -11.16
C LEU A 341 2.92 -10.14 -10.79
N GLY A 342 3.17 -9.95 -9.51
CA GLY A 342 4.42 -9.36 -9.00
C GLY A 342 5.62 -10.31 -9.04
N THR A 343 5.40 -11.60 -8.81
CA THR A 343 6.50 -12.60 -8.77
C THR A 343 7.20 -12.76 -10.13
N PRO A 344 6.49 -12.94 -11.26
CA PRO A 344 7.13 -12.98 -12.58
C PRO A 344 7.87 -11.68 -12.90
N PHE A 345 7.30 -10.53 -12.53
CA PHE A 345 7.96 -9.24 -12.70
C PHE A 345 9.25 -9.14 -11.89
N PHE A 346 9.23 -9.56 -10.62
CA PHE A 346 10.43 -9.59 -9.77
C PHE A 346 11.51 -10.53 -10.32
N ILE A 347 11.14 -11.72 -10.79
CA ILE A 347 12.06 -12.66 -11.45
C ILE A 347 12.68 -12.01 -12.69
N TYR A 348 11.87 -11.37 -13.53
CA TYR A 348 12.36 -10.62 -14.70
C TYR A 348 13.38 -9.55 -14.28
N LEU A 349 13.09 -8.75 -13.25
CA LEU A 349 14.03 -7.75 -12.75
C LEU A 349 15.36 -8.35 -12.29
N LEU A 350 15.33 -9.48 -11.57
CA LEU A 350 16.55 -10.18 -11.16
C LEU A 350 17.39 -10.60 -12.36
N THR A 351 16.76 -11.11 -13.43
CA THR A 351 17.50 -11.48 -14.64
C THR A 351 18.14 -10.27 -15.34
N VAL A 352 17.44 -9.14 -15.37
CA VAL A 352 17.97 -7.89 -15.95
C VAL A 352 19.10 -7.32 -15.10
N ALA A 353 18.95 -7.32 -13.77
CA ALA A 353 19.97 -6.82 -12.84
C ALA A 353 21.27 -7.66 -12.92
N LYS A 354 21.13 -8.99 -12.98
CA LYS A 354 22.26 -9.92 -13.17
C LYS A 354 23.00 -9.67 -14.48
N ARG A 355 22.28 -9.44 -15.59
CA ARG A 355 22.90 -9.12 -16.89
C ARG A 355 23.68 -7.80 -16.89
N LYS A 356 23.33 -6.86 -16.01
CA LYS A 356 23.97 -5.55 -15.89
C LYS A 356 25.06 -5.49 -14.81
N ASN A 357 25.42 -6.61 -14.17
CA ASN A 357 26.34 -6.67 -13.02
C ASN A 357 25.97 -5.67 -11.89
N LEU A 358 24.67 -5.45 -11.68
CA LEU A 358 24.18 -4.58 -10.60
C LEU A 358 24.07 -5.31 -9.25
N ILE A 359 24.25 -6.63 -9.24
CA ILE A 359 24.21 -7.54 -8.08
C ILE A 359 25.33 -8.55 -8.24
#